data_AF-A0A523H0K7-F1
#
_entry.id   AF-A0A523H0K7-F1
#
_cell.length_a   1.000
_cell.length_b   1.000
_cell.length_c   1.000
_cell.angle_alpha   90.00
_cell.angle_beta   90.00
_cell.angle_gamma   90.00
#
_symmetry.space_group_name_H-M   'P 1'
#
loop_
_entity.id
_entity.type
_entity.pdbx_description
1 polymer ?
#
loop_
_entity_poly.entity_id
_entity_poly.type
_entity_poly.pdbx_seq_one_letter_code
_entity_poly.pdbx_strand_id
1 'polypeptide(L)'
;MSVLLNFAIGFIAALVGVIPPGLLNMSAAKISMKQGRKIALLFSAGVCLTVCVQTYVALLFARYLDKHPEIIDMLQKVALGIFLCITIYFFFIAKDTRREIPKEVNHSKTNRFFYGILLAALNLLPLPYWVYISVTFSAFGWFSFEQPGLWAAVIA
;
A
#
# COMPACT_ATOMS: atom_id res chain seq x y z
N MET A 1 -23.81 0.95 12.01
CA MET A 1 -23.46 -0.29 11.28
C MET A 1 -22.39 -0.08 10.22
N SER A 2 -22.29 1.10 9.59
CA SER A 2 -21.25 1.45 8.60
C SER A 2 -19.81 1.39 9.14
N VAL A 3 -19.56 1.86 10.36
CA VAL A 3 -18.20 1.92 10.94
C VAL A 3 -17.57 0.54 11.14
N LEU A 4 -18.34 -0.42 11.67
CA LEU A 4 -17.86 -1.79 11.89
C LEU A 4 -17.60 -2.51 10.56
N LEU A 5 -18.43 -2.27 9.55
CA LEU A 5 -18.22 -2.81 8.19
C LEU A 5 -16.98 -2.22 7.54
N ASN A 6 -16.77 -0.90 7.61
CA ASN A 6 -15.56 -0.26 7.13
C ASN A 6 -14.29 -0.79 7.82
N PHE A 7 -14.35 -1.03 9.14
CA PHE A 7 -13.24 -1.66 9.87
C PHE A 7 -12.98 -3.09 9.38
N ALA A 8 -14.02 -3.92 9.25
CA ALA A 8 -13.87 -5.29 8.78
C ALA A 8 -13.34 -5.37 7.35
N ILE A 9 -13.85 -4.53 6.45
CA ILE A 9 -13.37 -4.41 5.06
C ILE A 9 -11.92 -3.92 5.05
N GLY A 10 -11.59 -2.88 5.82
CA GLY A 10 -10.23 -2.36 5.97
C GLY A 10 -9.26 -3.45 6.44
N PHE A 11 -9.61 -4.18 7.49
CA PHE A 11 -8.79 -5.26 8.05
C PHE A 11 -8.56 -6.39 7.03
N ILE A 12 -9.64 -6.88 6.39
CA ILE A 12 -9.53 -7.97 5.41
C ILE A 12 -8.74 -7.51 4.18
N ALA A 13 -8.98 -6.30 3.69
CA ALA A 13 -8.25 -5.73 2.56
C ALA A 13 -6.76 -5.58 2.91
N ALA A 14 -6.43 -4.97 4.04
CA ALA A 14 -5.05 -4.84 4.50
C ALA A 14 -4.37 -6.20 4.64
N LEU A 15 -5.06 -7.20 5.22
CA LEU A 15 -4.56 -8.56 5.33
C LEU A 15 -4.22 -9.14 3.94
N VAL A 16 -5.17 -9.10 3.00
CA VAL A 16 -4.98 -9.62 1.64
C VAL A 16 -3.85 -8.89 0.91
N GLY A 17 -3.76 -7.58 1.04
CA GLY A 17 -2.71 -6.77 0.42
C GLY A 17 -1.30 -7.06 0.96
N VAL A 18 -1.20 -7.54 2.20
CA VAL A 18 0.08 -7.81 2.89
C VAL A 18 0.49 -9.29 2.81
N ILE A 19 -0.41 -10.21 2.45
CA ILE A 19 -0.08 -11.65 2.27
C ILE A 19 1.09 -11.86 1.28
N PRO A 20 1.11 -11.24 0.09
CA PRO A 20 2.21 -11.45 -0.84
C PRO A 20 3.53 -10.89 -0.30
N PRO A 21 4.67 -11.52 -0.62
CA PRO A 21 5.98 -11.02 -0.23
C PRO A 21 6.31 -9.70 -0.95
N GLY A 22 5.98 -8.58 -0.33
CA GLY A 22 6.24 -7.24 -0.86
C GLY A 22 7.59 -6.63 -0.44
N LEU A 23 7.90 -5.47 -1.01
CA LEU A 23 9.09 -4.67 -0.69
C LEU A 23 9.24 -4.43 0.82
N LEU A 24 8.16 -3.99 1.48
CA LEU A 24 8.15 -3.62 2.90
C LEU A 24 8.25 -4.85 3.81
N ASN A 25 7.49 -5.91 3.51
CA ASN A 25 7.47 -7.15 4.30
C ASN A 25 8.82 -7.88 4.25
N MET A 26 9.42 -7.99 3.06
CA MET A 26 10.73 -8.59 2.89
C MET A 26 11.86 -7.74 3.49
N SER A 27 11.72 -6.41 3.47
CA SER A 27 12.67 -5.51 4.14
C SER A 27 12.60 -5.66 5.66
N ALA A 28 11.40 -5.71 6.25
CA ALA A 28 11.21 -5.96 7.67
C ALA A 28 11.81 -7.32 8.09
N ALA A 29 11.56 -8.37 7.32
CA ALA A 29 12.12 -9.70 7.55
C ALA A 29 13.66 -9.70 7.52
N LYS A 30 14.26 -9.09 6.48
CA LYS A 30 15.73 -8.97 6.35
C LYS A 30 16.35 -8.16 7.49
N ILE A 31 15.72 -7.06 7.89
CA ILE A 31 16.18 -6.24 9.02
C ILE A 31 16.10 -7.04 10.32
N SER A 32 15.02 -7.81 10.53
CA SER A 32 14.86 -8.65 11.72
C SER A 32 15.96 -9.71 11.82
N MET A 33 16.27 -10.38 10.71
CA MET A 33 17.32 -11.41 10.66
C MET A 33 18.73 -10.83 10.84
N LYS A 34 19.03 -9.67 10.26
CA LYS A 34 20.39 -9.09 10.29
C LYS A 34 20.68 -8.20 11.51
N GLN A 35 19.68 -7.46 11.98
CA GLN A 35 19.85 -6.38 12.96
C GLN A 35 19.00 -6.60 14.23
N GLY A 36 18.19 -7.65 14.25
CA GLY A 36 17.39 -8.04 15.40
C GLY A 36 15.98 -7.46 15.42
N ARG A 37 15.11 -8.12 16.20
CA ARG A 37 13.66 -7.86 16.25
C ARG A 37 13.29 -6.43 16.67
N LYS A 38 14.01 -5.83 17.63
CA LYS A 38 13.74 -4.46 18.10
C LYS A 38 13.87 -3.42 16.99
N ILE A 39 14.88 -3.58 16.12
CA ILE A 39 15.14 -2.65 15.01
C ILE A 39 14.11 -2.87 13.89
N ALA A 40 13.73 -4.11 13.62
CA ALA A 40 12.65 -4.41 12.68
C ALA A 40 11.30 -3.82 13.13
N LEU A 41 11.00 -3.85 14.43
CA LEU A 41 9.79 -3.21 14.97
C LEU A 41 9.81 -1.69 14.79
N LEU A 42 10.94 -1.02 15.00
CA LEU A 42 11.09 0.41 14.73
C LEU A 42 10.89 0.73 13.25
N PHE A 43 11.44 -0.09 12.35
CA PHE A 43 11.20 0.03 10.91
C PHE A 43 9.71 -0.13 10.58
N SER A 44 9.07 -1.19 11.07
CA SER A 44 7.64 -1.46 10.81
C SER A 44 6.73 -0.38 11.39
N ALA A 45 7.09 0.25 12.50
CA ALA A 45 6.35 1.39 13.04
C ALA A 45 6.37 2.60 12.08
N GLY A 46 7.53 2.89 11.47
CA GLY A 46 7.63 3.96 10.45
C GLY A 46 6.85 3.64 9.18
N VAL A 47 6.87 2.36 8.77
CA VAL A 47 6.03 1.88 7.67
C VAL A 47 4.55 2.05 7.99
N CYS A 48 4.10 1.60 9.16
CA CYS A 48 2.70 1.67 9.59
C CYS A 48 2.18 3.10 9.57
N LEU A 49 2.92 4.05 10.16
CA LEU A 49 2.57 5.47 10.17
C LEU A 49 2.35 6.00 8.74
N THR A 50 3.25 5.66 7.82
CA THR A 50 3.19 6.14 6.45
C THR A 50 2.03 5.52 5.69
N VAL A 51 1.79 4.21 5.88
CA VAL A 51 0.66 3.51 5.27
C VAL A 51 -0.66 4.08 5.77
N CYS A 52 -0.82 4.38 7.05
CA CYS A 52 -2.03 5.03 7.56
C CYS A 52 -2.30 6.38 6.87
N VAL A 53 -1.26 7.20 6.68
CA VAL A 53 -1.38 8.48 5.95
C VAL A 53 -1.75 8.23 4.48
N GLN A 54 -1.08 7.29 3.81
CA GLN A 54 -1.37 6.94 2.41
C GLN A 54 -2.81 6.41 2.25
N THR A 55 -3.27 5.52 3.12
CA THR A 55 -4.64 4.98 3.12
C THR A 55 -5.65 6.11 3.30
N TYR A 56 -5.43 7.01 4.26
CA TYR A 56 -6.33 8.15 4.48
C TYR A 56 -6.43 9.03 3.24
N VAL A 57 -5.28 9.40 2.64
CA VAL A 57 -5.23 10.17 1.40
C VAL A 57 -5.94 9.43 0.25
N ALA A 58 -5.70 8.13 0.10
CA ALA A 58 -6.34 7.31 -0.92
C ALA A 58 -7.87 7.28 -0.77
N LEU A 59 -8.38 7.16 0.46
CA LEU A 59 -9.83 7.15 0.70
C LEU A 59 -10.47 8.52 0.44
N LEU A 60 -9.75 9.62 0.68
CA LEU A 60 -10.22 10.96 0.28
C LEU A 60 -10.31 11.09 -1.25
N PHE A 61 -9.30 10.59 -1.98
CA PHE A 61 -9.35 10.52 -3.44
C PHE A 61 -10.49 9.61 -3.92
N ALA A 62 -10.68 8.45 -3.30
CA ALA A 62 -11.76 7.52 -3.62
C ALA A 62 -13.13 8.17 -3.46
N ARG A 63 -13.36 8.93 -2.38
CA ARG A 63 -14.60 9.69 -2.17
C ARG A 63 -14.85 10.71 -3.28
N TYR A 64 -13.80 11.32 -3.82
CA TYR A 64 -13.91 12.24 -4.94
C TYR A 64 -14.22 11.49 -6.25
N LEU A 65 -13.51 10.38 -6.51
CA LEU A 65 -13.68 9.55 -7.69
C LEU A 65 -15.06 8.88 -7.76
N ASP A 66 -15.60 8.46 -6.63
CA ASP A 66 -16.94 7.86 -6.51
C ASP A 66 -18.05 8.83 -7.00
N LYS A 67 -17.81 10.14 -6.89
CA LYS A 67 -18.72 11.19 -7.41
C LYS A 67 -18.51 11.52 -8.89
N HIS A 68 -17.40 11.06 -9.47
CA HIS A 68 -16.96 11.37 -10.83
C HIS A 68 -16.57 10.09 -11.58
N PRO A 69 -17.55 9.22 -11.91
CA PRO A 69 -17.31 7.92 -12.52
C PRO A 69 -16.57 8.01 -13.87
N GLU A 70 -16.71 9.13 -14.59
CA GLU A 70 -15.95 9.42 -15.81
C GLU A 70 -14.42 9.40 -15.60
N ILE A 71 -13.95 9.81 -14.43
CA ILE A 71 -12.53 9.83 -14.09
C ILE A 71 -12.04 8.41 -13.81
N ILE A 72 -12.88 7.56 -13.22
CA ILE A 72 -12.56 6.15 -12.95
C ILE A 72 -12.35 5.40 -14.25
N ASP A 73 -13.25 5.56 -15.23
CA ASP A 73 -13.13 4.93 -16.55
C ASP A 73 -11.83 5.35 -17.26
N MET A 74 -11.46 6.62 -17.17
CA MET A 74 -10.18 7.11 -17.69
C MET A 74 -8.98 6.48 -16.96
N LEU A 75 -8.99 6.46 -15.62
CA LEU A 75 -7.92 5.86 -14.82
C LEU A 75 -7.75 4.37 -15.12
N GLN A 76 -8.84 3.63 -15.32
CA GLN A 76 -8.80 2.21 -15.68
C GLN A 76 -8.16 1.98 -17.04
N LYS A 77 -8.50 2.80 -18.05
CA LYS A 77 -7.86 2.72 -19.38
C LYS A 77 -6.37 3.02 -19.33
N VAL A 78 -5.97 4.04 -18.57
CA VAL A 78 -4.55 4.38 -18.37
C VAL A 78 -3.83 3.26 -17.62
N ALA A 79 -4.41 2.75 -16.54
CA ALA A 79 -3.85 1.63 -15.77
C ALA A 79 -3.68 0.39 -16.64
N LEU A 80 -4.69 0.04 -17.45
CA LEU A 80 -4.63 -1.07 -18.40
C LEU A 80 -3.47 -0.90 -19.37
N GLY A 81 -3.30 0.30 -19.94
CA GLY A 81 -2.17 0.61 -20.84
C GLY A 81 -0.82 0.41 -20.16
N ILE A 82 -0.64 0.96 -18.95
CA ILE A 82 0.60 0.82 -18.16
C ILE A 82 0.86 -0.66 -17.84
N PHE A 83 -0.13 -1.39 -17.34
CA PHE A 83 0.03 -2.81 -17.01
C PHE A 83 0.35 -3.64 -18.24
N LEU A 84 -0.29 -3.40 -19.37
CA LEU A 84 -0.03 -4.12 -20.62
C LEU A 84 1.41 -3.87 -21.12
N CYS A 85 1.87 -2.62 -21.08
CA CYS A 85 3.27 -2.28 -21.39
C CYS A 85 4.25 -2.99 -20.45
N ILE A 86 3.98 -2.97 -19.14
CA ILE A 86 4.81 -3.64 -18.12
C ILE A 86 4.81 -5.16 -18.33
N THR A 87 3.66 -5.76 -18.64
CA THR A 87 3.53 -7.19 -18.94
C THR A 87 4.36 -7.57 -20.16
N ILE A 88 4.22 -6.86 -21.28
CA ILE A 88 5.03 -7.11 -22.49
C ILE A 88 6.52 -6.97 -22.16
N TYR A 89 6.90 -5.92 -21.44
CA TYR A 89 8.28 -5.71 -21.03
C TYR A 89 8.80 -6.89 -20.19
N PHE A 90 8.08 -7.32 -19.15
CA PHE A 90 8.55 -8.41 -18.29
C PHE A 90 8.55 -9.78 -18.99
N PHE A 91 7.62 -10.04 -19.92
CA PHE A 91 7.52 -11.34 -20.57
C PHE A 91 8.54 -11.50 -21.71
N PHE A 92 8.81 -10.43 -22.47
CA PHE A 92 9.62 -10.51 -23.69
C PHE A 92 10.96 -9.80 -23.61
N ILE A 93 11.08 -8.73 -22.82
CA ILE A 93 12.25 -7.84 -22.82
C ILE A 93 13.09 -8.02 -21.57
N ALA A 94 12.47 -8.25 -20.41
CA ALA A 94 13.15 -8.41 -19.15
C ALA A 94 13.93 -9.73 -19.15
N LYS A 95 15.24 -9.61 -19.40
CA LYS A 95 16.21 -10.68 -19.16
C LYS A 95 16.53 -10.70 -17.67
N ASP A 96 16.78 -11.89 -17.10
CA ASP A 96 17.14 -12.08 -15.69
C ASP A 96 18.32 -11.17 -15.34
N THR A 97 18.02 -10.04 -14.70
CA THR A 97 19.02 -9.15 -14.12
C THR A 97 19.00 -9.44 -12.64
N ARG A 98 19.69 -10.52 -12.24
CA ARG A 98 20.16 -10.66 -10.86
C ARG A 98 21.14 -9.52 -10.59
N ARG A 99 20.61 -8.31 -10.39
CA ARG A 99 21.36 -7.24 -9.76
C ARG A 99 21.55 -7.69 -8.33
N GLU A 100 22.80 -7.96 -7.98
CA GLU A 100 23.19 -8.07 -6.59
C GLU A 100 22.60 -6.87 -5.84
N ILE A 101 21.77 -7.15 -4.85
CA ILE A 101 21.21 -6.13 -3.97
C ILE A 101 22.42 -5.39 -3.41
N PRO A 102 22.54 -4.06 -3.58
CA PRO A 102 23.69 -3.31 -3.12
C PRO A 102 23.99 -3.67 -1.67
N LYS A 103 25.25 -4.05 -1.38
CA LYS A 103 25.70 -4.30 0.00
C LYS A 103 25.29 -3.09 0.83
N GLU A 104 24.37 -3.30 1.77
CA GLU A 104 23.81 -2.24 2.59
C GLU A 104 24.94 -1.43 3.23
N VAL A 105 25.01 -0.15 2.87
CA VAL A 105 25.91 0.82 3.51
C VAL A 105 25.51 0.88 4.99
N ASN A 106 26.48 0.70 5.89
CA ASN A 106 26.32 0.75 7.34
C ASN A 106 25.75 2.11 7.76
N HIS A 107 24.42 2.23 7.82
CA HIS A 107 23.76 3.39 8.42
C HIS A 107 23.30 3.06 9.84
N SER A 108 23.60 4.02 10.72
CA SER A 108 23.35 4.03 12.17
C SER A 108 21.97 3.48 12.57
N LYS A 109 21.95 2.70 13.67
CA LYS A 109 20.79 2.00 14.25
C LYS A 109 19.57 2.90 14.50
N THR A 110 19.78 4.21 14.66
CA THR A 110 18.73 5.20 15.00
C THR A 110 17.90 5.64 13.78
N ASN A 111 18.37 5.45 12.54
CA ASN A 111 17.68 5.96 11.34
C ASN A 111 16.68 4.95 10.71
N ARG A 112 16.45 3.79 11.34
CA ARG A 112 15.62 2.71 10.74
C ARG A 112 14.13 3.00 10.72
N PHE A 113 13.64 3.85 11.64
CA PHE A 113 12.27 4.36 11.61
C PHE A 113 12.02 5.25 10.37
N PHE A 114 12.89 6.25 10.13
CA PHE A 114 12.81 7.10 8.94
C PHE A 114 13.06 6.33 7.65
N TYR A 115 13.93 5.32 7.68
CA TYR A 115 14.08 4.40 6.55
C TYR A 115 12.75 3.68 6.23
N GLY A 116 12.02 3.25 7.26
CA GLY A 116 10.66 2.71 7.12
C GLY A 116 9.70 3.70 6.49
N ILE A 117 9.71 4.95 6.94
CA ILE A 117 8.90 6.03 6.37
C ILE A 117 9.22 6.24 4.89
N LEU A 118 10.50 6.43 4.56
CA LEU A 118 10.94 6.70 3.19
C LEU A 118 10.59 5.54 2.25
N LEU A 119 10.88 4.30 2.66
CA LEU A 119 10.62 3.14 1.83
C LEU A 119 9.12 2.91 1.61
N ALA A 120 8.29 3.17 2.64
CA ALA A 120 6.83 3.12 2.52
C ALA A 120 6.29 4.26 1.64
N ALA A 121 6.82 5.47 1.76
CA ALA A 121 6.42 6.62 0.95
C ALA A 121 6.68 6.39 -0.55
N LEU A 122 7.79 5.72 -0.88
CA LEU A 122 8.11 5.30 -2.25
C LEU A 122 7.23 4.15 -2.76
N ASN A 123 6.61 3.39 -1.87
CA ASN A 123 5.66 2.35 -2.24
C ASN A 123 4.29 2.98 -2.53
N LEU A 124 4.07 3.41 -3.77
CA LEU A 124 2.83 4.08 -4.19
C LEU A 124 1.71 3.11 -4.59
N LEU A 125 2.00 1.81 -4.77
CA LEU A 125 1.02 0.78 -5.12
C LEU A 125 -0.18 0.66 -4.15
N PRO A 126 -0.06 0.93 -2.84
CA PRO A 126 -1.20 0.95 -1.93
C PRO A 126 -2.25 2.02 -2.27
N LEU A 127 -1.88 3.15 -2.89
CA LEU A 127 -2.83 4.21 -3.23
C LEU A 127 -3.93 3.72 -4.20
N PRO A 128 -3.62 3.22 -5.41
CA PRO A 128 -4.64 2.70 -6.32
C PRO A 128 -5.35 1.47 -5.75
N TYR A 129 -4.67 0.64 -4.96
CA TYR A 129 -5.29 -0.50 -4.28
C TYR A 129 -6.44 -0.07 -3.36
N TRP A 130 -6.21 0.90 -2.47
CA TRP A 130 -7.23 1.40 -1.54
C TRP A 130 -8.36 2.14 -2.25
N VAL A 131 -8.04 2.88 -3.31
CA VAL A 131 -9.06 3.52 -4.16
C VAL A 131 -9.97 2.45 -4.78
N TYR A 132 -9.39 1.43 -5.40
CA TYR A 132 -10.15 0.36 -6.05
C TYR A 132 -11.06 -0.39 -5.06
N ILE A 133 -10.51 -0.80 -3.91
CA ILE A 133 -11.26 -1.52 -2.87
C ILE A 133 -12.42 -0.68 -2.34
N SER A 134 -12.13 0.55 -1.89
CA SER A 134 -13.16 1.39 -1.26
C SER A 134 -14.30 1.76 -2.20
N VAL A 135 -14.00 2.10 -3.47
CA VAL A 135 -15.04 2.38 -4.48
C VAL A 135 -15.84 1.12 -4.79
N THR A 136 -15.20 -0.03 -4.95
CA THR A 136 -15.91 -1.29 -5.24
C THR A 136 -16.87 -1.67 -4.11
N PHE A 137 -16.44 -1.60 -2.85
CA PHE A 137 -17.32 -1.88 -1.72
C PHE A 137 -18.36 -0.78 -1.48
N SER A 138 -18.09 0.46 -1.88
CA SER A 138 -19.07 1.56 -1.90
C SER A 138 -20.18 1.27 -2.91
N ALA A 139 -19.84 0.78 -4.10
CA ALA A 139 -20.79 0.40 -5.13
C ALA A 139 -21.74 -0.74 -4.67
N PHE A 140 -21.29 -1.63 -3.79
CA PHE A 140 -22.13 -2.64 -3.14
C PHE A 140 -22.93 -2.13 -1.92
N GLY A 141 -22.75 -0.87 -1.53
CA GLY A 141 -23.39 -0.25 -0.37
C GLY A 141 -22.80 -0.69 0.98
N TRP A 142 -21.65 -1.35 0.99
CA TRP A 142 -21.01 -1.89 2.20
C TRP A 142 -19.92 -0.98 2.77
N PHE A 143 -19.50 0.05 2.03
CA PHE A 143 -18.50 1.01 2.45
C PHE A 143 -19.06 2.43 2.49
N SER A 144 -18.80 3.16 3.57
CA SER A 144 -19.20 4.56 3.71
C SER A 144 -17.98 5.50 3.73
N PHE A 145 -18.05 6.57 2.94
CA PHE A 145 -17.03 7.63 2.92
C PHE A 145 -17.26 8.72 3.98
N GLU A 146 -18.12 8.49 4.97
CA GLU A 146 -18.25 9.38 6.13
C GLU A 146 -17.01 9.33 7.01
N GLN A 147 -16.70 10.46 7.67
CA GLN A 147 -15.48 10.61 8.48
C GLN A 147 -15.26 9.48 9.50
N PRO A 148 -16.26 9.03 10.27
CA PRO A 148 -16.07 7.92 11.22
C PRO A 148 -15.72 6.59 10.54
N GLY A 149 -16.30 6.33 9.36
CA GLY A 149 -16.00 5.15 8.56
C GLY A 149 -14.61 5.18 7.93
N LEU A 150 -14.14 6.37 7.53
CA LEU A 150 -12.78 6.57 7.02
C LEU A 150 -11.73 6.27 8.10
N TRP A 151 -11.90 6.81 9.30
CA TRP A 151 -10.99 6.55 10.42
C TRP A 151 -10.96 5.06 10.79
N ALA A 152 -12.12 4.41 10.80
CA ALA A 152 -12.21 2.99 11.08
C ALA A 152 -11.45 2.14 10.06
N ALA A 153 -11.54 2.47 8.77
CA ALA A 153 -10.80 1.76 7.72
C ALA A 153 -9.28 2.00 7.77
N VAL A 154 -8.84 3.18 8.24
CA VAL A 154 -7.41 3.53 8.35
C VAL A 154 -6.74 2.89 9.56
N ILE A 155 -7.49 2.68 10.65
CA ILE A 155 -7.00 2.08 11.90
C ILE A 155 -6.99 0.54 11.83
N ALA A 156 -7.85 -0.04 11.00
CA ALA A 156 -7.97 -1.49 10.79
C ALA A 156 -6.69 -2.13 10.25
#